data_AF-A0A8C1BAK8-F1
#
_entry.id   AF-A0A8C1BAK8-F1
#
_cell.length_a   1.000
_cell.length_b   1.000
_cell.length_c   1.000
_cell.angle_alpha   90.00
_cell.angle_beta   90.00
_cell.angle_gamma   90.00
#
_symmetry.space_group_name_H-M   'P 1'
#
loop_
_entity.id
_entity.type
_entity.pdbx_description
1 polymer ?
#
loop_
_entity_poly.entity_id
_entity_poly.type
_entity_poly.pdbx_seq_one_letter_code
_entity_poly.pdbx_strand_id
1 'polypeptide(L)'
;LTSYLEKYKEIDEDEILNKLSEEELKQLESALEEIDPENALLPAGLRQKDQTAKAATGPFNREKLLQYLEKEAMDYKDREDFVPFSGEKKGKAWIPKQKPMEIHQEQATTLDPELEEALSSATDTELHDLAAILGVNTLVMGSQSYDATSTDGYNNVIKGEKVKPVFDEPPNPTNVEETLQRIKSNDSSLTEVNLNNIKNIPIPTLKDFAKAMERNTHVKKFSLAATRSNDPVAVAFSDMLRENKALKSLNLESNFITGTGVHALVEALRDNDTLTEIKIDNQRQQLGTSAEMEIAKMLEQNTSIVKFGYHFTQQGPRSRAAAAITKNNDLGENTT
;
A
#
# COMPACT_ATOMS: atom_id res chain seq x y z
N LEU A 1 21.84 49.82 18.75
CA LEU A 1 22.05 48.37 18.99
C LEU A 1 23.46 47.91 18.62
N THR A 2 23.98 48.27 17.45
CA THR A 2 25.30 47.82 16.96
C THR A 2 26.47 48.19 17.87
N SER A 3 26.53 49.41 18.43
CA SER A 3 27.58 49.81 19.37
C SER A 3 27.48 49.16 20.77
N TYR A 4 26.31 48.64 21.16
CA TYR A 4 26.13 47.97 22.46
C TYR A 4 26.53 46.48 22.39
N LEU A 5 26.42 45.86 21.21
CA LEU A 5 26.76 44.46 20.93
C LEU A 5 28.27 44.24 20.71
N GLU A 6 29.01 45.25 20.24
CA GLU A 6 30.47 45.16 20.11
C GLU A 6 31.18 44.94 21.45
N LYS A 7 30.61 45.45 22.55
CA LYS A 7 31.16 45.29 23.91
C LYS A 7 31.14 43.83 24.40
N TYR A 8 30.30 42.97 23.80
CA TYR A 8 30.16 41.57 24.19
C TYR A 8 30.85 40.59 23.22
N LYS A 9 31.45 41.09 22.12
CA LYS A 9 32.15 40.25 21.12
C LYS A 9 33.53 39.76 21.57
N GLU A 10 34.13 40.43 22.55
CA GLU A 10 35.49 40.14 23.05
C GLU A 10 35.48 39.47 24.43
N ILE A 11 34.31 38.99 24.88
CA ILE A 11 34.19 38.28 26.15
C ILE A 11 34.58 36.82 25.93
N ASP A 12 35.50 36.32 26.74
CA ASP A 12 35.87 34.91 26.76
C ASP A 12 34.76 34.10 27.46
N GLU A 13 33.87 33.53 26.63
CA GLU A 13 32.70 32.77 27.07
C GLU A 13 33.12 31.54 27.90
N ASP A 14 34.23 30.90 27.53
CA ASP A 14 34.75 29.70 28.21
C ASP A 14 35.30 30.04 29.61
N GLU A 15 35.92 31.21 29.78
CA GLU A 15 36.40 31.65 31.10
C GLU A 15 35.23 31.95 32.07
N ILE A 16 34.11 32.47 31.56
CA ILE A 16 32.91 32.75 32.36
C ILE A 16 32.19 31.46 32.72
N LEU A 17 32.02 30.54 31.77
CA LEU A 17 31.36 29.25 32.00
C LEU A 17 32.10 28.40 33.04
N ASN A 18 33.43 28.45 33.06
CA ASN A 18 34.25 27.74 34.04
C ASN A 18 34.20 28.34 35.47
N LYS A 19 33.72 29.59 35.63
CA LYS A 19 33.57 30.25 36.93
C LYS A 19 32.19 30.05 37.56
N LEU A 20 31.23 29.56 36.80
CA LEU A 20 29.87 29.30 37.27
C LEU A 20 29.80 27.99 38.06
N SER A 21 29.03 28.00 39.14
CA SER A 21 28.72 26.78 39.88
C SER A 21 27.73 25.90 39.11
N GLU A 22 27.68 24.62 39.47
CA GLU A 22 26.80 23.63 38.81
C GLU A 22 25.31 24.01 38.90
N GLU A 23 24.91 24.71 39.98
CA GLU A 23 23.55 25.22 40.16
C GLU A 23 23.24 26.42 39.25
N GLU A 24 24.22 27.28 39.00
CA GLU A 24 24.09 28.45 38.12
C GLU A 24 24.12 28.06 36.64
N LEU A 25 24.94 27.06 36.26
CA LEU A 25 24.93 26.48 34.92
C LEU A 25 23.56 25.87 34.58
N LYS A 26 22.93 25.21 35.56
CA LYS A 26 21.59 24.62 35.41
C LYS A 26 20.50 25.68 35.29
N GLN A 27 20.62 26.81 35.98
CA GLN A 27 19.72 27.96 35.81
C GLN A 27 19.89 28.63 34.45
N LEU A 28 21.13 28.74 33.95
CA LEU A 28 21.43 29.29 32.64
C LEU A 28 20.87 28.40 31.51
N GLU A 29 21.01 27.08 31.63
CA GLU A 29 20.41 26.11 30.71
C GLU A 29 18.87 26.24 30.67
N SER A 30 18.23 26.38 31.83
CA SER A 30 16.78 26.61 31.91
C SER A 30 16.34 27.95 31.31
N ALA A 31 17.16 29.01 31.42
CA ALA A 31 16.84 30.31 30.85
C ALA A 31 17.02 30.34 29.32
N LEU A 32 18.00 29.61 28.78
CA LEU A 32 18.20 29.44 27.34
C LEU A 32 17.02 28.68 26.69
N GLU A 33 16.42 27.71 27.41
CA GLU A 33 15.22 26.99 26.95
C GLU A 33 13.99 27.92 26.76
N GLU A 34 13.85 28.99 27.56
CA GLU A 34 12.73 29.94 27.47
C GLU A 34 12.96 31.05 26.43
N ILE A 35 14.22 31.34 26.07
CA ILE A 35 14.60 32.47 25.21
C ILE A 35 14.62 32.11 23.73
N ASP A 36 14.67 30.82 23.34
CA ASP A 36 14.71 30.40 21.94
C ASP A 36 13.30 30.12 21.36
N PRO A 37 12.70 31.07 20.60
CA PRO A 37 11.38 30.89 20.00
C PRO A 37 11.34 29.81 18.89
N GLU A 38 12.48 29.31 18.40
CA GLU A 38 12.53 28.30 17.33
C GLU A 38 12.64 26.85 17.82
N ASN A 39 12.80 26.62 19.13
CA ASN A 39 12.86 25.27 19.70
C ASN A 39 11.57 24.45 19.44
N ALA A 40 10.43 25.13 19.30
CA ALA A 40 9.15 24.52 18.91
C ALA A 40 9.08 24.06 17.44
N LEU A 41 10.00 24.51 16.58
CA LEU A 41 10.07 24.16 15.15
C LEU A 41 11.01 22.97 14.89
N LEU A 42 11.88 22.60 15.83
CA LEU A 42 12.81 21.47 15.66
C LEU A 42 12.08 20.11 15.72
N PRO A 43 12.42 19.11 14.91
CA PRO A 43 11.85 17.77 15.00
C PRO A 43 12.06 17.12 16.38
N ALA A 44 11.10 16.33 16.86
CA ALA A 44 11.10 15.79 18.23
C ALA A 44 12.39 15.04 18.65
N GLY A 45 13.07 14.36 17.72
CA GLY A 45 14.33 13.66 17.99
C GLY A 45 15.54 14.57 18.20
N LEU A 46 15.47 15.82 17.74
CA LEU A 46 16.52 16.83 17.94
C LEU A 46 16.25 17.72 19.18
N ARG A 47 15.14 17.47 19.89
CA ARG A 47 14.81 18.09 21.18
C ARG A 47 15.29 17.25 22.37
N GLN A 48 16.04 16.18 22.11
CA GLN A 48 16.40 15.21 23.14
C GLN A 48 17.52 15.75 24.03
N LYS A 49 17.22 15.93 25.31
CA LYS A 49 18.19 16.33 26.34
C LYS A 49 19.32 15.31 26.47
N ASP A 50 20.52 15.77 26.80
CA ASP A 50 21.59 14.87 27.23
C ASP A 50 21.18 14.23 28.56
N GLN A 51 21.00 12.90 28.55
CA GLN A 51 20.52 12.13 29.70
C GLN A 51 21.67 11.47 30.47
N THR A 52 22.92 11.82 30.16
CA THR A 52 24.07 11.11 30.71
C THR A 52 24.77 11.94 31.78
N ALA A 53 24.77 11.45 33.01
CA ALA A 53 25.57 12.00 34.12
C ALA A 53 27.05 11.55 34.06
N LYS A 54 27.49 10.93 32.96
CA LYS A 54 28.84 10.39 32.82
C LYS A 54 29.72 11.45 32.17
N ALA A 55 30.81 11.81 32.83
CA ALA A 55 31.82 12.69 32.24
C ALA A 55 32.32 12.11 30.90
N ALA A 56 32.58 13.00 29.93
CA ALA A 56 33.08 12.62 28.62
C ALA A 56 34.33 11.74 28.76
N THR A 57 34.28 10.53 28.20
CA THR A 57 35.31 9.49 28.42
C THR A 57 36.59 9.72 27.61
N GLY A 58 36.81 10.96 27.16
CA GLY A 58 37.91 11.34 26.26
C GLY A 58 37.72 10.82 24.82
N PRO A 59 38.68 11.12 23.92
CA PRO A 59 38.63 10.65 22.55
C PRO A 59 38.69 9.11 22.49
N PHE A 60 37.90 8.54 21.57
CA PHE A 60 37.75 7.11 21.37
C PHE A 60 39.12 6.41 21.23
N ASN A 61 39.46 5.55 22.20
CA ASN A 61 40.68 4.73 22.17
C ASN A 61 40.32 3.27 21.93
N ARG A 62 40.55 2.80 20.71
CA ARG A 62 40.22 1.45 20.24
C ARG A 62 40.90 0.34 21.04
N GLU A 63 42.15 0.53 21.46
CA GLU A 63 42.90 -0.48 22.20
C GLU A 63 42.36 -0.68 23.62
N LYS A 64 42.01 0.41 24.30
CA LYS A 64 41.38 0.34 25.63
C LYS A 64 40.01 -0.34 25.58
N LEU A 65 39.22 -0.09 24.53
CA LEU A 65 37.93 -0.76 24.35
C LEU A 65 38.10 -2.26 24.15
N LEU A 66 39.06 -2.68 23.31
CA LEU A 66 39.33 -4.10 23.07
C LEU A 66 39.79 -4.81 24.35
N GLN A 67 40.67 -4.19 25.13
CA GLN A 67 41.11 -4.74 26.43
C GLN A 67 39.96 -4.84 27.45
N TYR A 68 39.06 -3.85 27.47
CA TYR A 68 37.88 -3.88 28.33
C TYR A 68 36.94 -5.03 27.94
N LEU A 69 36.64 -5.18 26.65
CA LEU A 69 35.77 -6.25 26.14
C LEU A 69 36.37 -7.64 26.34
N GLU A 70 37.68 -7.79 26.15
CA GLU A 70 38.39 -9.05 26.40
C GLU A 70 38.38 -9.42 27.89
N LYS A 71 38.55 -8.44 28.77
CA LYS A 71 38.43 -8.64 30.21
C LYS A 71 37.02 -8.99 30.64
N GLU A 72 36.02 -8.30 30.09
CA GLU A 72 34.60 -8.56 30.37
C GLU A 72 34.17 -9.94 29.87
N ALA A 73 34.66 -10.36 28.71
CA ALA A 73 34.41 -11.71 28.17
C ALA A 73 35.07 -12.82 29.02
N MET A 74 36.25 -12.56 29.60
CA MET A 74 36.94 -13.51 30.49
C MET A 74 36.32 -13.58 31.90
N ASP A 75 35.77 -12.47 32.40
CA ASP A 75 35.07 -12.42 33.69
C ASP A 75 33.62 -12.95 33.60
N TYR A 76 33.03 -12.97 32.40
CA TYR A 76 31.71 -13.54 32.19
C TYR A 76 31.76 -15.07 32.31
N LYS A 77 31.26 -15.61 33.42
CA LYS A 77 31.16 -17.06 33.61
C LYS A 77 30.17 -17.67 32.61
N ASP A 78 30.62 -18.68 31.87
CA ASP A 78 29.74 -19.50 31.04
C ASP A 78 28.63 -20.09 31.90
N ARG A 79 27.40 -19.91 31.43
CA ARG A 79 26.21 -20.42 32.09
C ARG A 79 26.20 -21.94 31.90
N GLU A 80 26.35 -22.70 32.99
CA GLU A 80 26.15 -24.15 32.99
C GLU A 80 24.65 -24.46 32.80
N ASP A 81 24.20 -24.53 31.55
CA ASP A 81 22.84 -25.00 31.24
C ASP A 81 22.77 -26.53 31.29
N PHE A 82 22.73 -27.08 32.50
CA PHE A 82 22.16 -28.40 32.75
C PHE A 82 20.91 -28.25 33.62
N VAL A 83 19.76 -28.12 32.96
CA VAL A 83 18.47 -28.42 33.61
C VAL A 83 17.99 -29.76 33.07
N PRO A 84 18.11 -30.86 33.84
CA PRO A 84 17.41 -32.08 33.50
C PRO A 84 15.90 -31.78 33.49
N PHE A 85 15.20 -32.23 32.45
CA PHE A 85 13.75 -32.03 32.30
C PHE A 85 12.99 -32.57 33.53
N SER A 86 12.46 -31.67 34.39
CA SER A 86 11.85 -32.05 35.66
C SER A 86 10.34 -32.33 35.61
N GLY A 87 9.71 -32.28 34.42
CA GLY A 87 8.30 -32.65 34.20
C GLY A 87 7.23 -31.80 34.93
N GLU A 88 7.60 -30.85 35.78
CA GLU A 88 6.66 -30.04 36.54
C GLU A 88 6.30 -28.75 35.80
N LYS A 89 5.03 -28.59 35.41
CA LYS A 89 4.48 -27.32 34.93
C LYS A 89 4.45 -26.32 36.09
N LYS A 90 5.38 -25.35 36.09
CA LYS A 90 5.28 -24.19 36.99
C LYS A 90 4.17 -23.25 36.54
N GLY A 91 3.12 -23.19 37.34
CA GLY A 91 2.00 -22.25 37.22
C GLY A 91 0.73 -22.85 37.81
N LYS A 92 -0.04 -22.08 38.60
CA LYS A 92 -1.37 -22.52 39.03
C LYS A 92 -2.24 -22.68 37.78
N ALA A 93 -2.94 -23.80 37.66
CA ALA A 93 -3.93 -23.97 36.61
C ALA A 93 -4.93 -22.81 36.69
N TRP A 94 -5.12 -22.11 35.58
CA TRP A 94 -6.01 -20.96 35.54
C TRP A 94 -7.44 -21.41 35.86
N ILE A 95 -8.01 -20.86 36.93
CA ILE A 95 -9.42 -21.07 37.31
C ILE A 95 -10.18 -19.82 36.83
N PRO A 96 -11.22 -19.97 35.98
CA PRO A 96 -12.04 -18.84 35.55
C PRO A 96 -12.64 -18.14 36.76
N LYS A 97 -12.43 -16.83 36.88
CA LYS A 97 -13.08 -16.03 37.93
C LYS A 97 -14.56 -15.89 37.58
N GLN A 98 -15.45 -16.49 38.36
CA GLN A 98 -16.87 -16.17 38.33
C GLN A 98 -17.05 -14.76 38.92
N LYS A 99 -17.38 -13.78 38.08
CA LYS A 99 -17.87 -12.49 38.57
C LYS A 99 -19.32 -12.68 39.02
N PRO A 100 -19.74 -12.14 40.17
CA PRO A 100 -21.15 -12.04 40.49
C PRO A 100 -21.83 -11.25 39.35
N MET A 101 -22.88 -11.82 38.77
CA MET A 101 -23.78 -11.07 37.90
C MET A 101 -24.44 -9.98 38.75
N GLU A 102 -24.01 -8.74 38.57
CA GLU A 102 -24.90 -7.61 38.86
C GLU A 102 -25.95 -7.60 37.74
N ILE A 103 -27.13 -8.10 38.06
CA ILE A 103 -28.31 -7.97 37.21
C ILE A 103 -28.66 -6.48 37.18
N HIS A 104 -28.11 -5.75 36.20
CA HIS A 104 -28.71 -4.50 35.80
C HIS A 104 -30.04 -4.88 35.12
N GLN A 105 -31.16 -4.51 35.74
CA GLN A 105 -32.46 -4.57 35.07
C GLN A 105 -32.41 -3.54 33.94
N GLU A 106 -32.08 -3.99 32.73
CA GLU A 106 -32.35 -3.20 31.53
C GLU A 106 -33.86 -2.98 31.47
N GLN A 107 -34.28 -1.72 31.61
CA GLN A 107 -35.63 -1.34 31.24
C GLN A 107 -35.74 -1.58 29.74
N ALA A 108 -36.53 -2.57 29.33
CA ALA A 108 -36.91 -2.74 27.94
C ALA A 108 -37.62 -1.46 27.48
N THR A 109 -36.92 -0.64 26.70
CA THR A 109 -37.53 0.46 25.96
C THR A 109 -38.42 -0.16 24.88
N THR A 110 -39.71 -0.26 25.17
CA THR A 110 -40.74 -0.54 24.16
C THR A 110 -40.79 0.64 23.20
N LEU A 111 -40.69 0.38 21.90
CA LEU A 111 -40.88 1.42 20.89
C LEU A 111 -42.33 1.91 20.95
N ASP A 112 -42.56 3.18 20.66
CA ASP A 112 -43.92 3.70 20.58
C ASP A 112 -44.66 2.95 19.43
N PRO A 113 -45.97 2.68 19.56
CA PRO A 113 -46.72 1.87 18.58
C PRO A 113 -46.62 2.39 17.14
N GLU A 114 -46.51 3.70 16.97
CA GLU A 114 -46.37 4.36 15.66
C GLU A 114 -45.00 4.10 15.02
N LEU A 115 -43.94 3.96 15.82
CA LEU A 115 -42.59 3.61 15.37
C LEU A 115 -42.48 2.14 15.00
N GLU A 116 -43.15 1.24 15.73
CA GLU A 116 -43.22 -0.18 15.36
C GLU A 116 -43.97 -0.39 14.04
N GLU A 117 -45.09 0.31 13.83
CA GLU A 117 -45.84 0.26 12.58
C GLU A 117 -45.02 0.80 11.40
N ALA A 118 -44.32 1.92 11.59
CA ALA A 118 -43.42 2.50 10.59
C ALA A 118 -42.24 1.57 10.24
N LEU A 119 -41.63 0.90 11.23
CA LEU A 119 -40.57 -0.07 11.00
C LEU A 119 -41.07 -1.34 10.30
N SER A 120 -42.30 -1.78 10.61
CA SER A 120 -42.90 -2.96 9.98
C SER A 120 -43.33 -2.74 8.52
N SER A 121 -43.59 -1.49 8.14
CA SER A 121 -44.04 -1.10 6.80
C SER A 121 -42.92 -0.55 5.91
N ALA A 122 -41.73 -0.28 6.47
CA ALA A 122 -40.57 0.20 5.75
C ALA A 122 -40.05 -0.84 4.75
N THR A 123 -39.61 -0.36 3.58
CA THR A 123 -38.98 -1.21 2.56
C THR A 123 -37.55 -1.58 2.94
N ASP A 124 -37.04 -2.72 2.45
CA ASP A 124 -35.67 -3.19 2.72
C ASP A 124 -34.60 -2.14 2.40
N THR A 125 -34.82 -1.32 1.38
CA THR A 125 -33.94 -0.20 1.00
C THR A 125 -33.92 0.92 2.03
N GLU A 126 -35.09 1.30 2.56
CA GLU A 126 -35.20 2.33 3.60
C GLU A 126 -34.61 1.84 4.93
N LEU A 127 -34.77 0.55 5.23
CA LEU A 127 -34.14 -0.08 6.39
C LEU A 127 -32.61 -0.08 6.27
N HIS A 128 -32.09 -0.29 5.06
CA HIS A 128 -30.64 -0.24 4.77
C HIS A 128 -30.08 1.18 4.92
N ASP A 129 -30.81 2.18 4.44
CA ASP A 129 -30.41 3.59 4.56
C ASP A 129 -30.46 4.05 6.02
N LEU A 130 -31.49 3.65 6.78
CA LEU A 130 -31.57 3.89 8.22
C LEU A 130 -30.44 3.20 8.99
N ALA A 131 -30.13 1.94 8.66
CA ALA A 131 -29.00 1.23 9.24
C ALA A 131 -27.67 1.94 8.95
N ALA A 132 -27.55 2.56 7.78
CA ALA A 132 -26.35 3.29 7.37
C ALA A 132 -26.20 4.61 8.12
N ILE A 133 -27.31 5.33 8.32
CA ILE A 133 -27.36 6.56 9.11
C ILE A 133 -27.05 6.27 10.58
N LEU A 134 -27.55 5.17 11.13
CA LEU A 134 -27.35 4.75 12.52
C LEU A 134 -26.01 4.00 12.74
N GLY A 135 -25.25 3.71 11.67
CA GLY A 135 -23.97 3.02 11.75
C GLY A 135 -24.06 1.53 12.14
N VAL A 136 -25.24 0.91 12.01
CA VAL A 136 -25.53 -0.49 12.40
C VAL A 136 -25.56 -1.48 11.23
N ASN A 137 -25.11 -1.06 10.04
CA ASN A 137 -25.02 -1.91 8.83
C ASN A 137 -24.36 -3.27 9.07
N THR A 138 -23.36 -3.32 9.95
CA THR A 138 -22.60 -4.52 10.28
C THR A 138 -23.39 -5.54 11.11
N LEU A 139 -24.45 -5.13 11.80
CA LEU A 139 -25.33 -6.02 12.55
C LEU A 139 -26.35 -6.72 11.64
N VAL A 140 -26.80 -6.03 10.59
CA VAL A 140 -27.80 -6.53 9.63
C VAL A 140 -27.18 -7.44 8.57
N MET A 141 -25.91 -7.24 8.22
CA MET A 141 -25.21 -8.03 7.19
C MET A 141 -24.74 -9.43 7.64
N GLY A 142 -25.07 -9.85 8.86
CA GLY A 142 -24.83 -11.22 9.31
C GLY A 142 -25.79 -12.17 8.60
N SER A 143 -25.33 -12.83 7.55
CA SER A 143 -26.05 -13.87 6.79
C SER A 143 -26.28 -15.15 7.63
N GLN A 144 -27.08 -15.06 8.69
CA GLN A 144 -27.72 -16.21 9.31
C GLN A 144 -29.22 -15.92 9.33
N SER A 145 -29.90 -16.61 8.41
CA SER A 145 -31.32 -16.91 8.38
C SER A 145 -32.21 -16.21 9.41
N TYR A 146 -33.12 -15.40 8.89
CA TYR A 146 -34.44 -15.13 9.43
C TYR A 146 -35.04 -16.39 10.10
N ASP A 147 -34.95 -16.49 11.42
CA ASP A 147 -35.85 -17.33 12.21
C ASP A 147 -36.38 -16.49 13.35
N ALA A 148 -37.53 -15.86 13.11
CA ALA A 148 -38.20 -14.91 14.00
C ALA A 148 -38.86 -15.59 15.21
N THR A 149 -38.22 -16.62 15.79
CA THR A 149 -38.78 -17.38 16.93
C THR A 149 -37.83 -17.59 18.10
N SER A 150 -36.58 -17.09 18.06
CA SER A 150 -35.66 -17.24 19.19
C SER A 150 -35.59 -15.97 20.04
N THR A 151 -36.07 -16.06 21.28
CA THR A 151 -35.98 -15.06 22.36
C THR A 151 -34.59 -14.94 22.99
N ASP A 152 -33.56 -15.50 22.35
CA ASP A 152 -32.20 -15.49 22.86
C ASP A 152 -31.44 -14.31 22.28
N GLY A 153 -31.02 -13.41 23.17
CA GLY A 153 -30.31 -12.18 22.83
C GLY A 153 -29.11 -12.40 21.90
N TYR A 154 -28.94 -11.47 20.97
CA TYR A 154 -27.85 -11.45 20.00
C TYR A 154 -26.47 -11.44 20.69
N ASN A 155 -25.88 -12.62 20.88
CA ASN A 155 -24.48 -12.74 21.26
C ASN A 155 -23.57 -12.53 20.02
N ASN A 156 -23.57 -11.30 19.50
CA ASN A 156 -22.66 -10.88 18.43
C ASN A 156 -21.25 -10.65 19.00
N VAL A 157 -20.57 -11.72 19.42
CA VAL A 157 -19.12 -11.67 19.63
C VAL A 157 -18.49 -11.56 18.24
N ILE A 158 -18.06 -10.35 17.85
CA ILE A 158 -17.30 -10.11 16.63
C ILE A 158 -16.01 -10.95 16.73
N LYS A 159 -16.00 -12.09 16.05
CA LYS A 159 -14.81 -12.93 15.94
C LYS A 159 -13.90 -12.24 14.93
N GLY A 160 -12.71 -11.84 15.36
CA GLY A 160 -11.69 -11.32 14.46
C GLY A 160 -11.48 -12.28 13.30
N GLU A 161 -11.35 -11.74 12.08
CA GLU A 161 -11.14 -12.55 10.89
C GLU A 161 -9.90 -13.43 11.11
N LYS A 162 -10.06 -14.75 10.92
CA LYS A 162 -8.94 -15.67 11.03
C LYS A 162 -7.94 -15.31 9.92
N VAL A 163 -6.75 -14.84 10.31
CA VAL A 163 -5.68 -14.54 9.36
C VAL A 163 -5.45 -15.78 8.50
N LYS A 164 -5.82 -15.70 7.23
CA LYS A 164 -5.47 -16.71 6.26
C LYS A 164 -3.95 -16.63 6.08
N PRO A 165 -3.18 -17.69 6.36
CA PRO A 165 -1.75 -17.66 6.10
C PRO A 165 -1.55 -17.35 4.62
N VAL A 166 -0.81 -16.27 4.33
CA VAL A 166 -0.41 -15.93 2.96
C VAL A 166 0.73 -16.88 2.63
N PHE A 167 0.46 -17.84 1.75
CA PHE A 167 1.50 -18.69 1.19
C PHE A 167 2.15 -17.92 0.05
N ASP A 168 3.49 -17.81 0.06
CA ASP A 168 4.22 -17.25 -1.07
C ASP A 168 4.01 -18.17 -2.28
N GLU A 169 3.37 -17.63 -3.33
CA GLU A 169 3.27 -18.32 -4.61
C GLU A 169 4.68 -18.54 -5.19
N PRO A 170 4.93 -19.68 -5.85
CA PRO A 170 6.21 -19.93 -6.48
C PRO A 170 6.51 -18.85 -7.53
N PRO A 171 7.79 -18.46 -7.72
CA PRO A 171 8.17 -17.53 -8.77
C PRO A 171 7.69 -18.00 -10.15
N ASN A 172 7.34 -17.04 -11.02
CA ASN A 172 6.94 -17.35 -12.39
C ASN A 172 8.06 -18.15 -13.10
N PRO A 173 7.76 -19.37 -13.62
CA PRO A 173 8.76 -20.26 -14.21
C PRO A 173 9.20 -19.87 -15.62
N THR A 174 8.61 -18.82 -16.22
CA THR A 174 8.82 -18.46 -17.62
C THR A 174 10.26 -18.02 -17.88
N ASN A 175 10.92 -18.66 -18.85
CA ASN A 175 12.24 -18.26 -19.31
C ASN A 175 12.13 -17.09 -20.30
N VAL A 176 12.65 -15.92 -19.89
CA VAL A 176 12.55 -14.67 -20.64
C VAL A 176 13.25 -14.76 -22.01
N GLU A 177 14.48 -15.29 -22.05
CA GLU A 177 15.27 -15.31 -23.30
C GLU A 177 14.68 -16.30 -24.30
N GLU A 178 14.32 -17.50 -23.85
CA GLU A 178 13.70 -18.51 -24.72
C GLU A 178 12.37 -18.00 -25.29
N THR A 179 11.55 -17.37 -24.45
CA THR A 179 10.27 -16.79 -24.89
C THR A 179 10.48 -15.68 -25.92
N LEU A 180 11.48 -14.81 -25.72
CA LEU A 180 11.83 -13.78 -26.69
C LEU A 180 12.25 -14.37 -28.04
N GLN A 181 13.05 -15.44 -28.03
CA GLN A 181 13.46 -16.13 -29.25
C GLN A 181 12.25 -16.76 -29.98
N ARG A 182 11.31 -17.35 -29.24
CA ARG A 182 10.08 -17.92 -29.82
C ARG A 182 9.16 -16.87 -30.43
N ILE A 183 9.09 -15.68 -29.83
CA ILE A 183 8.36 -14.55 -30.42
C ILE A 183 9.05 -14.09 -31.71
N LYS A 184 10.39 -13.97 -31.70
CA LYS A 184 11.19 -13.59 -32.87
C LYS A 184 11.08 -14.60 -34.02
N SER A 185 10.98 -15.89 -33.72
CA SER A 185 10.76 -16.94 -34.73
C SER A 185 9.30 -17.06 -35.18
N ASN A 186 8.39 -16.24 -34.65
CA ASN A 186 6.95 -16.29 -34.90
C ASN A 186 6.39 -17.70 -34.71
N ASP A 187 6.72 -18.33 -33.57
CA ASP A 187 6.24 -19.67 -33.22
C ASP A 187 4.71 -19.70 -33.09
N SER A 188 4.07 -20.53 -33.91
CA SER A 188 2.61 -20.67 -33.94
C SER A 188 2.01 -21.30 -32.69
N SER A 189 2.81 -22.02 -31.89
CA SER A 189 2.37 -22.62 -30.63
C SER A 189 2.33 -21.62 -29.48
N LEU A 190 3.00 -20.47 -29.60
CA LEU A 190 3.06 -19.46 -28.56
C LEU A 190 1.92 -18.45 -28.72
N THR A 191 0.83 -18.68 -27.99
CA THR A 191 -0.37 -17.83 -28.01
C THR A 191 -0.46 -16.89 -26.83
N GLU A 192 0.14 -17.25 -25.70
CA GLU A 192 0.10 -16.48 -24.45
C GLU A 192 1.51 -16.31 -23.88
N VAL A 193 1.86 -15.08 -23.55
CA VAL A 193 3.15 -14.71 -22.96
C VAL A 193 2.90 -14.06 -21.61
N ASN A 194 3.40 -14.68 -20.54
CA ASN A 194 3.22 -14.23 -19.17
C ASN A 194 4.57 -14.00 -18.49
N LEU A 195 4.96 -12.74 -18.35
CA LEU A 195 6.16 -12.29 -17.66
C LEU A 195 5.85 -11.70 -16.27
N ASN A 196 4.66 -11.96 -15.72
CA ASN A 196 4.22 -11.37 -14.46
C ASN A 196 5.15 -11.76 -13.31
N ASN A 197 5.41 -10.80 -12.41
CA ASN A 197 6.20 -10.98 -11.19
C ASN A 197 7.66 -11.41 -11.42
N ILE A 198 8.16 -11.44 -12.66
CA ILE A 198 9.56 -11.69 -12.95
C ILE A 198 10.34 -10.40 -12.65
N LYS A 199 11.06 -10.43 -11.53
CA LYS A 199 11.89 -9.31 -11.09
C LYS A 199 13.16 -9.23 -11.94
N ASN A 200 13.62 -8.00 -12.21
CA ASN A 200 14.90 -7.70 -12.85
C ASN A 200 15.02 -8.04 -14.35
N ILE A 201 13.93 -7.98 -15.11
CA ILE A 201 14.04 -7.98 -16.57
C ILE A 201 14.67 -6.63 -17.00
N PRO A 202 15.77 -6.62 -17.77
CA PRO A 202 16.34 -5.38 -18.28
C PRO A 202 15.34 -4.64 -19.18
N ILE A 203 15.26 -3.32 -19.02
CA ILE A 203 14.42 -2.47 -19.89
C ILE A 203 14.71 -2.68 -21.39
N PRO A 204 15.96 -2.82 -21.85
CA PRO A 204 16.24 -3.14 -23.26
C PRO A 204 15.58 -4.45 -23.71
N THR A 205 15.60 -5.48 -22.87
CA THR A 205 14.95 -6.77 -23.17
C THR A 205 13.43 -6.61 -23.33
N LEU A 206 12.78 -5.82 -22.48
CA LEU A 206 11.34 -5.51 -22.62
C LEU A 206 11.03 -4.73 -23.90
N LYS A 207 11.93 -3.83 -24.32
CA LYS A 207 11.80 -3.16 -25.61
C LYS A 207 12.00 -4.13 -26.78
N ASP A 208 12.90 -5.10 -26.66
CA ASP A 208 13.09 -6.14 -27.65
C ASP A 208 11.85 -7.04 -27.78
N PHE A 209 11.12 -7.30 -26.70
CA PHE A 209 9.82 -7.97 -26.76
C PHE A 209 8.82 -7.17 -27.60
N ALA A 210 8.65 -5.87 -27.32
CA ALA A 210 7.75 -5.01 -28.07
C ALA A 210 8.11 -5.01 -29.57
N LYS A 211 9.39 -4.84 -29.89
CA LYS A 211 9.89 -4.86 -31.27
C LYS A 211 9.68 -6.22 -31.96
N ALA A 212 9.92 -7.32 -31.25
CA ALA A 212 9.69 -8.66 -31.80
C ALA A 212 8.19 -8.92 -32.04
N MET A 213 7.32 -8.33 -31.22
CA MET A 213 5.88 -8.47 -31.37
C MET A 213 5.29 -7.66 -32.53
N GLU A 214 5.94 -6.60 -33.03
CA GLU A 214 5.45 -5.81 -34.19
C GLU A 214 4.97 -6.70 -35.36
N ARG A 215 5.74 -7.75 -35.67
CA ARG A 215 5.47 -8.69 -36.78
C ARG A 215 4.91 -10.03 -36.34
N ASN A 216 4.72 -10.25 -35.04
CA ASN A 216 4.22 -11.52 -34.54
C ASN A 216 2.71 -11.67 -34.81
N THR A 217 2.29 -12.81 -35.34
CA THR A 217 0.90 -13.04 -35.76
C THR A 217 0.14 -14.00 -34.84
N HIS A 218 0.84 -14.67 -33.93
CA HIS A 218 0.30 -15.78 -33.13
C HIS A 218 0.01 -15.41 -31.68
N VAL A 219 0.82 -14.55 -31.06
CA VAL A 219 0.61 -14.13 -29.67
C VAL A 219 -0.68 -13.30 -29.57
N LYS A 220 -1.60 -13.76 -28.73
CA LYS A 220 -2.90 -13.14 -28.45
C LYS A 220 -2.94 -12.45 -27.10
N LYS A 221 -2.18 -12.94 -26.11
CA LYS A 221 -2.13 -12.34 -24.77
C LYS A 221 -0.69 -12.09 -24.37
N PHE A 222 -0.40 -10.87 -23.95
CA PHE A 222 0.91 -10.47 -23.44
C PHE A 222 0.74 -9.78 -22.09
N SER A 223 1.40 -10.30 -21.06
CA SER A 223 1.30 -9.79 -19.69
C SER A 223 2.69 -9.58 -19.10
N LEU A 224 2.94 -8.39 -18.57
CA LEU A 224 4.20 -8.01 -17.92
C LEU A 224 3.95 -7.24 -16.61
N ALA A 225 2.95 -7.67 -15.86
CA ALA A 225 2.57 -7.04 -14.61
C ALA A 225 3.68 -7.18 -13.54
N ALA A 226 3.89 -6.12 -12.76
CA ALA A 226 4.90 -6.11 -11.68
C ALA A 226 6.34 -6.43 -12.13
N THR A 227 6.74 -5.93 -13.30
CA THR A 227 8.09 -6.13 -13.89
C THR A 227 9.01 -4.91 -13.77
N ARG A 228 8.55 -3.83 -13.11
CA ARG A 228 9.24 -2.53 -13.03
C ARG A 228 9.40 -1.82 -14.38
N SER A 229 8.44 -2.04 -15.29
CA SER A 229 8.38 -1.34 -16.57
C SER A 229 8.12 0.16 -16.39
N ASN A 230 8.63 0.99 -17.30
CA ASN A 230 8.58 2.45 -17.25
C ASN A 230 8.13 3.05 -18.60
N ASP A 231 8.08 4.38 -18.70
CA ASP A 231 7.61 5.08 -19.91
C ASP A 231 8.31 4.65 -21.21
N PRO A 232 9.64 4.45 -21.27
CA PRO A 232 10.30 3.89 -22.45
C PRO A 232 9.75 2.53 -22.91
N VAL A 233 9.33 1.67 -21.98
CA VAL A 233 8.68 0.40 -22.32
C VAL A 233 7.27 0.68 -22.85
N ALA A 234 6.49 1.55 -22.21
CA ALA A 234 5.16 1.93 -22.67
C ALA A 234 5.18 2.50 -24.10
N VAL A 235 6.16 3.36 -24.41
CA VAL A 235 6.37 3.90 -25.77
C VAL A 235 6.68 2.78 -26.76
N ALA A 236 7.59 1.85 -26.44
CA ALA A 236 7.88 0.73 -27.32
C ALA A 236 6.65 -0.16 -27.57
N PHE A 237 5.82 -0.40 -26.54
CA PHE A 237 4.55 -1.10 -26.71
C PHE A 237 3.53 -0.30 -27.52
N SER A 238 3.53 1.04 -27.42
CA SER A 238 2.68 1.89 -28.24
C SER A 238 3.05 1.81 -29.73
N ASP A 239 4.34 1.82 -30.06
CA ASP A 239 4.83 1.63 -31.44
C ASP A 239 4.42 0.24 -31.97
N MET A 240 4.63 -0.80 -31.16
CA MET A 240 4.19 -2.16 -31.47
C MET A 240 2.68 -2.26 -31.72
N LEU A 241 1.85 -1.58 -30.91
CA LEU A 241 0.39 -1.59 -31.09
C LEU A 241 -0.04 -0.89 -32.39
N ARG A 242 0.75 -0.01 -32.98
CA ARG A 242 0.39 0.59 -34.28
C ARG A 242 0.53 -0.41 -35.42
N GLU A 243 1.49 -1.33 -35.32
CA GLU A 243 1.80 -2.31 -36.37
C GLU A 243 1.15 -3.67 -36.14
N ASN A 244 1.12 -4.13 -34.89
CA ASN A 244 0.64 -5.47 -34.56
C ASN A 244 -0.88 -5.58 -34.73
N LYS A 245 -1.29 -6.59 -35.50
CA LYS A 245 -2.71 -6.90 -35.78
C LYS A 245 -3.18 -8.24 -35.20
N ALA A 246 -2.42 -8.81 -34.27
CA ALA A 246 -2.68 -10.14 -33.71
C ALA A 246 -3.05 -10.13 -32.23
N LEU A 247 -2.48 -9.20 -31.45
CA LEU A 247 -2.61 -9.14 -30.01
C LEU A 247 -4.02 -8.73 -29.61
N LYS A 248 -4.59 -9.43 -28.63
CA LYS A 248 -5.95 -9.24 -28.11
C LYS A 248 -5.98 -8.69 -26.68
N SER A 249 -5.03 -9.09 -25.85
CA SER A 249 -4.95 -8.67 -24.45
C SER A 249 -3.53 -8.23 -24.08
N LEU A 250 -3.41 -7.02 -23.52
CA LEU A 250 -2.16 -6.46 -23.02
C LEU A 250 -2.29 -6.07 -21.55
N ASN A 251 -1.44 -6.62 -20.68
CA ASN A 251 -1.42 -6.26 -19.27
C ASN A 251 -0.08 -5.61 -18.86
N LEU A 252 -0.16 -4.36 -18.42
CA LEU A 252 0.92 -3.49 -17.95
C LEU A 252 0.71 -3.04 -16.49
N GLU A 253 -0.16 -3.70 -15.72
CA GLU A 253 -0.48 -3.36 -14.33
C GLU A 253 0.73 -3.38 -13.39
N SER A 254 0.63 -2.65 -12.29
CA SER A 254 1.62 -2.70 -11.19
C SER A 254 3.04 -2.34 -11.63
N ASN A 255 3.17 -1.36 -12.52
CA ASN A 255 4.45 -0.89 -13.06
C ASN A 255 4.71 0.59 -12.69
N PHE A 256 5.70 1.20 -13.35
CA PHE A 256 6.18 2.57 -13.10
C PHE A 256 5.89 3.45 -14.33
N ILE A 257 4.78 3.19 -15.02
CA ILE A 257 4.34 3.97 -16.17
C ILE A 257 3.62 5.22 -15.66
N THR A 258 4.03 6.39 -16.15
CA THR A 258 3.44 7.69 -15.80
C THR A 258 2.39 8.11 -16.82
N GLY A 259 1.75 9.26 -16.59
CA GLY A 259 0.80 9.83 -17.55
C GLY A 259 1.36 10.03 -18.96
N THR A 260 2.68 10.23 -19.11
CA THR A 260 3.31 10.38 -20.44
C THR A 260 3.37 9.06 -21.20
N GLY A 261 3.76 7.96 -20.53
CA GLY A 261 3.75 6.63 -21.12
C GLY A 261 2.34 6.16 -21.46
N VAL A 262 1.36 6.47 -20.60
CA VAL A 262 -0.05 6.16 -20.90
C VAL A 262 -0.57 6.98 -22.06
N HIS A 263 -0.22 8.26 -22.18
CA HIS A 263 -0.59 9.08 -23.34
C HIS A 263 -0.13 8.44 -24.66
N ALA A 264 1.12 7.96 -24.73
CA ALA A 264 1.62 7.25 -25.91
C ALA A 264 0.81 5.99 -26.24
N LEU A 265 0.48 5.19 -25.22
CA LEU A 265 -0.39 4.01 -25.40
C LEU A 265 -1.77 4.40 -25.92
N VAL A 266 -2.39 5.45 -25.35
CA VAL A 266 -3.71 5.94 -25.75
C VAL A 266 -3.70 6.41 -27.21
N GLU A 267 -2.67 7.14 -27.65
CA GLU A 267 -2.56 7.56 -29.05
C GLU A 267 -2.43 6.36 -30.01
N ALA A 268 -1.72 5.30 -29.62
CA ALA A 268 -1.61 4.10 -30.45
C ALA A 268 -2.92 3.31 -30.51
N LEU A 269 -3.67 3.27 -29.40
CA LEU A 269 -4.95 2.56 -29.33
C LEU A 269 -6.03 3.20 -30.19
N ARG A 270 -5.97 4.50 -30.46
CA ARG A 270 -6.98 5.18 -31.29
C ARG A 270 -7.20 4.50 -32.65
N ASP A 271 -6.12 4.06 -33.28
CA ASP A 271 -6.13 3.45 -34.61
C ASP A 271 -5.95 1.92 -34.56
N ASN A 272 -5.80 1.33 -33.36
CA ASN A 272 -5.72 -0.11 -33.20
C ASN A 272 -7.11 -0.73 -33.09
N ASP A 273 -7.47 -1.52 -34.10
CA ASP A 273 -8.74 -2.22 -34.23
C ASP A 273 -8.70 -3.68 -33.73
N THR A 274 -7.56 -4.14 -33.22
CA THR A 274 -7.34 -5.56 -32.91
C THR A 274 -7.33 -5.87 -31.42
N LEU A 275 -6.84 -4.96 -30.58
CA LEU A 275 -6.72 -5.12 -29.15
C LEU A 275 -8.10 -4.96 -28.49
N THR A 276 -8.47 -5.96 -27.69
CA THR A 276 -9.79 -6.03 -27.03
C THR A 276 -9.71 -5.72 -25.54
N GLU A 277 -8.56 -6.00 -24.92
CA GLU A 277 -8.33 -5.81 -23.50
C GLU A 277 -6.99 -5.12 -23.26
N ILE A 278 -7.00 -4.05 -22.48
CA ILE A 278 -5.79 -3.43 -21.95
C ILE A 278 -5.94 -3.18 -20.45
N LYS A 279 -4.89 -3.48 -19.69
CA LYS A 279 -4.84 -3.24 -18.24
C LYS A 279 -3.61 -2.40 -17.91
N ILE A 280 -3.83 -1.25 -17.28
CA ILE A 280 -2.79 -0.28 -16.91
C ILE A 280 -2.93 0.18 -15.45
N ASP A 281 -3.73 -0.50 -14.64
CA ASP A 281 -4.02 -0.08 -13.26
C ASP A 281 -2.82 -0.27 -12.30
N ASN A 282 -2.96 0.28 -11.10
CA ASN A 282 -1.99 0.17 -10.01
C ASN A 282 -0.56 0.63 -10.38
N GLN A 283 -0.44 1.67 -11.20
CA GLN A 283 0.87 2.27 -11.45
C GLN A 283 1.41 2.94 -10.17
N ARG A 284 2.73 3.06 -10.06
CA ARG A 284 3.38 3.71 -8.91
C ARG A 284 2.88 5.12 -8.63
N GLN A 285 2.51 5.86 -9.67
CA GLN A 285 1.97 7.21 -9.57
C GLN A 285 0.58 7.26 -10.19
N GLN A 286 -0.29 8.10 -9.62
CA GLN A 286 -1.57 8.41 -10.25
C GLN A 286 -1.33 9.12 -11.58
N LEU A 287 -2.09 8.75 -12.62
CA LEU A 287 -1.92 9.29 -13.97
C LEU A 287 -2.34 10.78 -14.08
N GLY A 288 -3.24 11.21 -13.20
CA GLY A 288 -3.76 12.58 -13.13
C GLY A 288 -4.93 12.84 -14.09
N THR A 289 -5.70 13.90 -13.81
CA THR A 289 -6.95 14.23 -14.52
C THR A 289 -6.80 14.38 -16.04
N SER A 290 -5.68 14.95 -16.50
CA SER A 290 -5.45 15.14 -17.94
C SER A 290 -5.37 13.81 -18.68
N ALA A 291 -4.61 12.84 -18.14
CA ALA A 291 -4.48 11.52 -18.73
C ALA A 291 -5.82 10.76 -18.69
N GLU A 292 -6.58 10.86 -17.59
CA GLU A 292 -7.91 10.24 -17.49
C GLU A 292 -8.90 10.73 -18.54
N MET A 293 -8.93 12.05 -18.77
CA MET A 293 -9.79 12.66 -19.80
C MET A 293 -9.42 12.18 -21.21
N GLU A 294 -8.13 12.00 -21.47
CA GLU A 294 -7.62 11.53 -22.75
C GLU A 294 -7.93 10.06 -22.99
N ILE A 295 -7.77 9.21 -21.97
CA ILE A 295 -8.21 7.81 -22.00
C ILE A 295 -9.69 7.73 -22.36
N ALA A 296 -10.55 8.50 -21.65
CA ALA A 296 -11.98 8.48 -21.92
C ALA A 296 -12.31 8.93 -23.36
N LYS A 297 -11.65 9.98 -23.85
CA LYS A 297 -11.83 10.46 -25.23
C LYS A 297 -11.40 9.42 -26.27
N MET A 298 -10.31 8.70 -26.03
CA MET A 298 -9.87 7.63 -26.94
C MET A 298 -10.86 6.46 -26.94
N LEU A 299 -11.34 6.04 -25.76
CA LEU A 299 -12.31 4.95 -25.65
C LEU A 299 -13.62 5.26 -26.37
N GLU A 300 -14.05 6.52 -26.44
CA GLU A 300 -15.23 6.91 -27.23
C GLU A 300 -15.03 6.76 -28.74
N GLN A 301 -13.78 6.85 -29.21
CA GLN A 301 -13.42 6.80 -30.62
C GLN A 301 -13.04 5.39 -31.08
N ASN A 302 -12.47 4.59 -30.18
CA ASN A 302 -12.11 3.21 -30.43
C ASN A 302 -13.31 2.28 -30.15
N THR A 303 -13.67 1.43 -31.12
CA THR A 303 -14.78 0.47 -30.98
C THR A 303 -14.35 -0.97 -30.69
N SER A 304 -13.04 -1.25 -30.67
CA SER A 304 -12.49 -2.60 -30.50
C SER A 304 -12.22 -2.97 -29.04
N ILE A 305 -11.91 -1.99 -28.19
CA ILE A 305 -11.62 -2.23 -26.77
C ILE A 305 -12.93 -2.49 -26.03
N VAL A 306 -13.02 -3.68 -25.42
CA VAL A 306 -14.17 -4.13 -24.63
C VAL A 306 -13.87 -4.21 -23.14
N LYS A 307 -12.58 -4.20 -22.75
CA LYS A 307 -12.13 -4.21 -21.36
C LYS A 307 -10.96 -3.25 -21.17
N PHE A 308 -11.17 -2.23 -20.33
CA PHE A 308 -10.13 -1.29 -19.96
C PHE A 308 -9.90 -1.34 -18.44
N GLY A 309 -8.79 -1.94 -18.02
CA GLY A 309 -8.40 -2.09 -16.62
C GLY A 309 -7.68 -0.85 -16.12
N TYR A 310 -8.44 0.10 -15.56
CA TYR A 310 -7.92 1.26 -14.85
C TYR A 310 -9.00 1.83 -13.92
N HIS A 311 -8.63 2.13 -12.67
CA HIS A 311 -9.52 2.82 -11.73
C HIS A 311 -9.46 4.35 -11.92
N PHE A 312 -10.48 4.92 -12.56
CA PHE A 312 -10.60 6.36 -12.73
C PHE A 312 -10.90 7.09 -11.43
N THR A 313 -10.05 8.06 -11.08
CA THR A 313 -10.25 8.91 -9.91
C THR A 313 -11.40 9.89 -10.12
N GLN A 314 -11.54 10.47 -11.32
CA GLN A 314 -12.58 11.46 -11.64
C GLN A 314 -13.86 10.81 -12.17
N GLN A 315 -15.02 11.25 -11.67
CA GLN A 315 -16.32 10.70 -12.08
C GLN A 315 -16.63 10.95 -13.56
N GLY A 316 -16.26 12.12 -14.11
CA GLY A 316 -16.50 12.48 -15.52
C GLY A 316 -15.88 11.49 -16.51
N PRO A 317 -14.53 11.33 -16.54
CA PRO A 317 -13.85 10.30 -17.32
C PRO A 317 -14.40 8.89 -17.08
N ARG A 318 -14.66 8.52 -15.83
CA ARG A 318 -15.17 7.20 -15.46
C ARG A 318 -16.48 6.86 -16.14
N SER A 319 -17.47 7.76 -16.06
CA SER A 319 -18.79 7.54 -16.67
C SER A 319 -18.69 7.48 -18.19
N ARG A 320 -17.86 8.31 -18.82
CA ARG A 320 -17.63 8.31 -20.27
C ARG A 320 -16.96 7.03 -20.75
N ALA A 321 -15.90 6.60 -20.06
CA ALA A 321 -15.21 5.35 -20.34
C ALA A 321 -16.14 4.14 -20.17
N ALA A 322 -16.93 4.10 -19.08
CA ALA A 322 -17.90 3.03 -18.86
C ALA A 322 -18.94 2.97 -19.99
N ALA A 323 -19.52 4.10 -20.39
CA ALA A 323 -20.48 4.15 -21.49
C ALA A 323 -19.87 3.70 -22.83
N ALA A 324 -18.64 4.09 -23.13
CA ALA A 324 -17.92 3.66 -24.32
C ALA A 324 -17.67 2.14 -24.32
N ILE A 325 -17.24 1.59 -23.19
CA ILE A 325 -17.00 0.15 -23.03
C ILE A 325 -18.31 -0.64 -23.14
N THR A 326 -19.41 -0.18 -22.53
CA THR A 326 -20.73 -0.83 -22.68
C THR A 326 -21.15 -0.85 -24.14
N LYS A 327 -21.06 0.29 -24.83
CA LYS A 327 -21.36 0.39 -26.27
C LYS A 327 -20.54 -0.60 -27.11
N ASN A 328 -19.24 -0.74 -26.82
CA ASN A 328 -18.37 -1.65 -27.56
C ASN A 328 -18.70 -3.13 -27.30
N ASN A 329 -19.08 -3.49 -26.06
CA ASN A 329 -19.56 -4.82 -25.76
C ASN A 329 -20.87 -5.14 -26.50
N ASP A 330 -21.83 -4.20 -26.52
CA ASP A 330 -23.10 -4.35 -27.24
C ASP A 330 -22.88 -4.55 -28.76
N LEU A 331 -21.90 -3.86 -29.35
CA LEU A 331 -21.54 -4.04 -30.76
C LEU A 331 -20.92 -5.42 -31.04
N GLY A 332 -20.12 -5.93 -30.10
CA GLY A 332 -19.51 -7.26 -30.20
C GLY A 332 -20.52 -8.40 -30.11
N GLU A 333 -21.55 -8.26 -29.26
CA GLU A 333 -22.63 -9.27 -29.16
C GLU A 333 -23.49 -9.34 -30.44
N ASN A 334 -23.68 -8.22 -31.13
CA ASN A 334 -24.45 -8.16 -32.39
C ASN A 334 -23.70 -8.71 -33.62
N THR A 335 -22.41 -9.05 -33.50
CA THR A 335 -21.58 -9.56 -34.61
C THR A 335 -21.23 -11.05 -34.49
N THR A 336 -21.79 -11.76 -33.50
CA THR A 336 -21.57 -13.20 -33.26
C THR A 336 -22.82 -14.01 -33.60
#